data_AF-A0A435BGD7-F1
#
_entry.id   AF-A0A435BGD7-F1
#
_cell.length_a   1.000
_cell.length_b   1.000
_cell.length_c   1.000
_cell.angle_alpha   90.00
_cell.angle_beta   90.00
_cell.angle_gamma   90.00
#
_symmetry.space_group_name_H-M   'P 1'
#
loop_
_entity.id
_entity.type
_entity.pdbx_description
1 polymer ?
#
loop_
_entity_poly.entity_id
_entity_poly.type
_entity_poly.pdbx_seq_one_letter_code
_entity_poly.pdbx_strand_id
1 'polypeptide(L)' 'MQLSIWTYPWDIQDIGLETVERDLVERAGLNMVSLATSYHAGRFLQPRSPRRKAYFPEDGTIYFQPTAARCRRLEVD' A
#
# COMPACT_ATOMS: atom_id res chain seq x y z
N MET A 1 -12.94 0.90 17.35
CA MET A 1 -12.48 -0.33 16.68
C MET A 1 -11.67 0.06 15.45
N GLN A 2 -10.52 -0.56 15.21
CA GLN A 2 -9.72 -0.37 13.98
C GLN A 2 -10.08 -1.46 12.98
N LEU A 3 -10.62 -1.09 11.82
CA LEU A 3 -11.06 -1.99 10.77
C LEU A 3 -10.28 -1.64 9.50
N SER A 4 -9.26 -2.45 9.19
CA SER A 4 -8.31 -2.14 8.11
C SER A 4 -8.33 -3.17 6.99
N ILE A 5 -8.15 -2.70 5.76
CA ILE A 5 -7.72 -3.55 4.66
C ILE A 5 -6.21 -3.45 4.48
N TRP A 6 -5.58 -4.54 4.05
CA TRP A 6 -4.20 -4.51 3.58
C TRP A 6 -4.15 -4.27 2.07
N THR A 7 -3.25 -3.41 1.61
CA THR A 7 -3.09 -3.12 0.18
C THR A 7 -1.69 -2.63 -0.16
N TYR A 8 -1.41 -2.53 -1.46
CA TYR A 8 -0.15 -2.05 -2.00
C TYR A 8 -0.28 -0.60 -2.50
N PRO A 9 0.79 0.20 -2.42
CA PRO A 9 0.76 1.61 -2.85
C PRO A 9 0.45 1.77 -4.34
N TRP A 10 0.96 0.88 -5.20
CA TRP A 10 0.68 0.92 -6.63
C TRP A 10 -0.77 0.58 -6.99
N ASP A 11 -1.49 -0.14 -6.13
CA ASP A 11 -2.91 -0.47 -6.34
C ASP A 11 -3.78 0.77 -6.05
N ILE A 12 -3.46 1.51 -4.98
CA ILE A 12 -4.07 2.82 -4.69
C ILE A 12 -3.76 3.82 -5.81
N GLN A 13 -2.50 3.87 -6.27
CA GLN A 13 -2.09 4.77 -7.35
C GLN A 13 -2.85 4.50 -8.65
N ASP A 14 -3.08 3.23 -8.99
CA ASP A 14 -3.81 2.88 -10.21
C ASP A 14 -5.30 3.18 -10.12
N ILE A 15 -5.92 2.97 -8.96
CA ILE A 15 -7.37 3.14 -8.74
C ILE A 15 -7.73 4.61 -8.45
N GLY A 16 -6.84 5.35 -7.79
CA GLY A 16 -7.06 6.71 -7.29
C GLY A 16 -7.48 6.70 -5.81
N LEU A 17 -6.89 7.61 -5.03
CA LEU A 17 -7.06 7.68 -3.58
C LEU A 17 -8.51 7.91 -3.17
N GLU A 18 -9.20 8.85 -3.83
CA GLU A 18 -10.58 9.22 -3.52
C GLU A 18 -11.54 8.06 -3.79
N THR A 19 -11.28 7.28 -4.85
CA THR A 19 -12.07 6.09 -5.17
C THR A 19 -11.83 4.98 -4.15
N VAL A 20 -10.58 4.75 -3.74
CA VAL A 20 -10.26 3.79 -2.69
C VAL A 20 -10.92 4.18 -1.37
N GLU A 21 -10.77 5.43 -0.94
CA GLU A 21 -11.36 5.93 0.30
C GLU A 21 -12.88 5.76 0.31
N ARG A 22 -13.56 6.21 -0.75
CA ARG A 22 -15.01 6.05 -0.90
C ARG A 22 -15.44 4.60 -0.81
N ASP A 23 -14.76 3.70 -1.52
CA ASP A 23 -15.08 2.26 -1.49
C ASP A 23 -14.87 1.67 -0.08
N LEU A 24 -13.82 2.07 0.63
CA LEU A 24 -13.54 1.59 1.99
C LEU A 24 -14.65 1.99 2.96
N VAL A 25 -15.06 3.25 2.92
CA VAL A 25 -16.07 3.78 3.82
C VAL A 25 -17.47 3.28 3.43
N GLU A 26 -17.89 3.50 2.19
CA GLU A 26 -19.28 3.32 1.76
C GLU A 26 -19.63 1.86 1.47
N ARG A 27 -18.66 1.03 1.04
CA ARG A 27 -18.94 -0.35 0.61
C ARG A 27 -18.42 -1.39 1.58
N ALA A 28 -17.26 -1.14 2.19
CA ALA A 28 -16.62 -2.10 3.09
C ALA A 28 -16.81 -1.77 4.58
N GLY A 29 -17.24 -0.55 4.93
CA GLY A 29 -17.38 -0.11 6.32
C GLY A 29 -16.04 -0.07 7.08
N LEU A 30 -14.93 0.14 6.36
CA LEU A 30 -13.57 0.17 6.89
C LEU A 30 -13.13 1.61 7.16
N ASN A 31 -12.21 1.78 8.11
CA ASN A 31 -11.72 3.10 8.53
C ASN A 31 -10.19 3.23 8.53
N MET A 32 -9.48 2.23 8.01
CA MET A 32 -8.03 2.21 8.01
C MET A 32 -7.47 1.42 6.82
N VAL A 33 -6.22 1.73 6.46
CA VAL A 33 -5.44 0.97 5.47
C VAL A 33 -4.12 0.55 6.09
N SER A 34 -3.82 -0.74 6.02
CA SER A 34 -2.49 -1.29 6.29
C SER A 34 -1.71 -1.33 4.98
N LEU A 35 -0.80 -0.37 4.78
CA LEU A 35 -0.10 -0.20 3.51
C LEU A 35 1.24 -0.96 3.50
N ALA A 36 1.46 -1.76 2.46
CA ALA A 36 2.74 -2.42 2.20
C ALA A 36 3.79 -1.42 1.67
N THR A 37 4.53 -0.77 2.57
CA THR A 37 5.53 0.24 2.22
C THR A 37 6.89 -0.34 1.83
N SER A 38 7.12 -1.62 2.10
CA SER A 38 8.27 -2.41 1.65
C SER A 38 7.77 -3.79 1.24
N TYR A 39 8.26 -4.31 0.10
CA TYR A 39 7.84 -5.62 -0.38
C TYR A 39 8.92 -6.29 -1.25
N HIS A 40 8.93 -7.62 -1.25
CA HIS A 40 9.79 -8.43 -2.12
C HIS A 40 9.21 -8.51 -3.54
N ALA A 41 9.99 -9.00 -4.52
CA ALA A 41 9.49 -9.23 -5.88
C ALA A 41 8.29 -10.19 -5.91
N GLY A 42 7.41 -10.00 -6.90
CA GLY A 42 6.29 -10.89 -7.12
C GLY A 42 5.51 -10.59 -8.39
N ARG A 43 4.40 -11.31 -8.57
CA ARG A 43 3.42 -11.04 -9.62
C ARG A 43 2.05 -10.94 -8.98
N PHE A 44 1.43 -9.77 -9.09
CA PHE A 44 0.16 -9.48 -8.43
C PHE A 44 -0.94 -9.24 -9.45
N LEU A 45 -2.09 -9.87 -9.21
CA LEU A 45 -3.30 -9.60 -9.98
C LEU A 45 -3.98 -8.35 -9.42
N GLN A 46 -4.37 -7.43 -10.29
CA GLN A 46 -5.08 -6.19 -9.94
C GLN A 46 -6.42 -6.12 -10.71
N PRO A 47 -7.45 -6.90 -10.31
CA PRO A 47 -8.70 -6.95 -11.06
C PRO A 47 -9.39 -5.60 -11.18
N ARG A 48 -9.28 -4.78 -10.13
CA ARG A 48 -9.92 -3.46 -10.04
C ARG A 48 -9.13 -2.34 -10.70
N SER A 49 -7.84 -2.53 -10.99
CA SER A 49 -7.03 -1.47 -11.60
C SER A 49 -7.57 -1.15 -13.00
N PRO A 50 -7.83 0.13 -13.32
CA PRO A 50 -8.23 0.54 -14.65
C PRO A 50 -7.03 0.60 -15.62
N ARG A 51 -5.79 0.53 -15.11
CA ARG A 51 -4.57 0.70 -15.92
C ARG A 51 -3.96 -0.61 -16.36
N ARG A 52 -3.95 -1.62 -15.49
CA ARG A 52 -3.29 -2.92 -15.73
C ARG A 52 -3.93 -4.01 -14.88
N LYS A 53 -3.88 -5.25 -15.34
CA LYS A 53 -4.44 -6.40 -14.60
C LYS A 53 -3.40 -7.23 -13.89
N ALA A 54 -2.13 -7.11 -14.28
CA ALA A 54 -1.01 -7.73 -13.60
C ALA A 54 0.07 -6.69 -13.34
N TYR A 55 0.71 -6.78 -12.18
CA TYR A 55 1.83 -5.92 -11.81
C TYR A 55 3.01 -6.74 -11.28
N PHE A 56 4.20 -6.31 -11.67
CA PHE A 56 5.48 -6.87 -11.30
C PHE A 56 6.31 -5.73 -10.70
N PRO A 57 6.41 -5.63 -9.36
CA PRO A 57 7.25 -4.62 -8.73
C PRO A 57 8.72 -4.93 -8.96
N GLU A 58 9.54 -3.88 -8.84
CA GLU A 58 10.98 -4.04 -8.68
C GLU A 58 11.28 -4.76 -7.36
N ASP A 59 12.25 -5.68 -7.38
CA ASP A 59 12.58 -6.51 -6.21
C ASP A 59 13.13 -5.68 -5.05
N GLY A 60 12.75 -6.02 -3.82
CA GLY A 60 13.25 -5.38 -2.61
C GLY A 60 12.94 -3.89 -2.48
N THR A 61 11.86 -3.41 -3.09
CA THR A 61 11.56 -1.98 -3.18
C THR A 61 10.90 -1.44 -1.91
N ILE A 62 11.35 -0.26 -1.47
CA ILE A 62 10.67 0.59 -0.49
C ILE A 62 9.97 1.76 -1.19
N TYR A 63 8.71 2.01 -0.82
CA TYR A 63 7.84 3.01 -1.46
C TYR A 63 7.75 4.32 -0.66
N PHE A 64 8.84 4.65 0.03
CA PHE A 64 9.02 5.90 0.75
C PHE A 64 10.51 6.23 0.82
N GLN A 65 10.83 7.50 1.06
CA GLN A 65 12.20 7.95 1.24
C GLN A 65 12.55 7.90 2.73
N PRO A 66 13.38 6.94 3.19
CA PRO A 66 13.78 6.88 4.60
C PRO A 66 14.66 8.09 4.95
N THR A 67 14.52 8.59 6.18
CA THR A 67 15.40 9.64 6.71
C THR A 67 16.13 9.09 7.92
N ALA A 68 17.45 9.27 7.98
CA ALA A 68 18.26 8.81 9.11
C ALA A 68 17.72 9.33 10.45
N ALA A 69 17.15 10.54 10.46
CA ALA A 69 16.52 11.14 11.62
C ALA A 69 15.41 10.28 12.26
N ARG A 70 14.66 9.50 11.47
CA ARG A 70 13.59 8.62 11.96
C ARG A 70 14.12 7.29 12.51
N CYS A 71 15.32 6.87 12.11
CA CYS A 71 15.92 5.60 12.53
C CYS A 71 16.87 5.73 13.73
N ARG A 72 17.27 6.95 14.12
CA ARG A 72 18.17 7.22 15.26
C ARG A 72 17.72 6.67 16.63
N ARG A 73 16.44 6.30 16.78
CA ARG A 73 15.90 5.70 18.03
C ARG A 73 15.82 4.18 17.99
N LEU A 74 16.27 3.56 16.91
CA LEU A 74 16.22 2.11 16.69
C LEU A 74 17.60 1.46 16.77
N GLU A 75 18.63 2.20 17.17
CA GLU A 75 19.92 1.63 17.55
C GLU A 75 19.70 0.77 18.79
N VAL A 76 19.94 -0.53 18.66
CA VAL A 76 19.92 -1.50 19.75
C VAL A 76 21.37 -1.66 20.19
N ASP A 77 21.65 -1.40 21.47
CA ASP A 77 22.95 -1.65 22.12
C ASP A 77 23.37 -3.13 22.01
#